data_AF-T1T002-F1
#
_entry.id   AF-T1T002-F1
#
_cell.length_a   1.000
_cell.length_b   1.000
_cell.length_c   1.000
_cell.angle_alpha   90.00
_cell.angle_beta   90.00
_cell.angle_gamma   90.00
#
_symmetry.space_group_name_H-M   'P 1'
#
loop_
_entity.id
_entity.type
_entity.pdbx_description
1 polymer ?
#
loop_
_entity_poly.entity_id
_entity_poly.type
_entity_poly.pdbx_seq_one_letter_code
_entity_poly.pdbx_strand_id
1 'polypeptide(L)'
;MANVDEAILKRVKGWAPYVDAKLGFRNHWYPVMFSKEIDEGEPKTLKLLGENLLVNRIDGKLYCLKDRCLHRGVQLSVKVECKTKSTITCWYHAWTYRWEDGVLCDILTNPTSAQIGRQKLKTYPVQEAKGCVFIYLGDGDPPPLARDTPPNFLDDDMEILGKNQIIKSNWRLAVENGFDPSHIYIHKDSILVKDNDLALPLGFAPGGDRKQQTRVVDDDVVGRKGVYDLIGEHGVPVFEGTIGGEVVREGAYGEKIVANDISIWLPGVLKVNPFPNPDMMQFEWYVPIDENT
;
A
#
# COMPACT_ATOMS: atom_id res chain seq x y z
N MET A 1 7.18 7.38 17.67
CA MET A 1 7.34 8.75 17.15
C MET A 1 6.34 9.60 17.93
N ALA A 2 6.15 10.90 17.71
CA ALA A 2 5.23 11.72 18.53
C ALA A 2 4.15 12.34 17.65
N ASN A 3 3.34 11.50 16.98
CA ASN A 3 2.32 11.94 16.01
C ASN A 3 0.93 12.10 16.64
N VAL A 4 0.76 11.62 17.88
CA VAL A 4 -0.49 11.62 18.65
C VAL A 4 -0.18 12.03 20.10
N ASP A 5 -1.16 12.66 20.75
CA ASP A 5 -1.08 13.04 22.18
C ASP A 5 -0.80 11.81 23.07
N GLU A 6 0.21 11.91 23.92
CA GLU A 6 0.62 10.88 24.89
C GLU A 6 -0.52 10.41 25.80
N ALA A 7 -1.45 11.30 26.17
CA ALA A 7 -2.62 10.94 26.96
C ALA A 7 -3.54 9.96 26.22
N ILE A 8 -3.63 10.06 24.89
CA ILE A 8 -4.36 9.12 24.05
C ILE A 8 -3.59 7.81 23.97
N LEU A 9 -2.28 7.86 23.67
CA LEU A 9 -1.44 6.66 23.55
C LEU A 9 -1.45 5.82 24.84
N LYS A 10 -1.45 6.47 26.01
CA LYS A 10 -1.56 5.80 27.32
C LYS A 10 -2.90 5.07 27.52
N ARG A 11 -3.98 5.49 26.85
CA ARG A 11 -5.31 4.86 26.93
C ARG A 11 -5.38 3.59 26.06
N VAL A 12 -4.76 3.58 24.89
CA VAL A 12 -4.86 2.49 23.89
C VAL A 12 -3.71 1.46 24.02
N LYS A 13 -3.53 0.89 25.21
CA LYS A 13 -2.37 0.04 25.54
C LYS A 13 -2.13 -1.16 24.61
N GLY A 14 -3.20 -1.75 24.07
CA GLY A 14 -3.11 -2.95 23.23
C GLY A 14 -2.48 -2.72 21.85
N TRP A 15 -2.50 -1.47 21.35
CA TRP A 15 -2.09 -1.14 19.99
C TRP A 15 -1.62 0.31 19.83
N ALA A 16 -1.05 0.91 20.88
CA ALA A 16 -0.57 2.30 20.86
C ALA A 16 0.36 2.62 19.67
N PRO A 17 1.30 1.74 19.25
CA PRO A 17 2.12 2.00 18.06
C PRO A 17 1.31 2.18 16.77
N TYR A 18 0.22 1.44 16.60
CA TYR A 18 -0.66 1.57 15.45
C TYR A 18 -1.42 2.91 15.45
N VAL A 19 -1.82 3.39 16.64
CA VAL A 19 -2.42 4.73 16.78
C VAL A 19 -1.41 5.84 16.49
N ASP A 20 -0.15 5.70 16.89
CA ASP A 20 0.92 6.66 16.57
C ASP A 20 1.36 6.61 15.09
N ALA A 21 1.10 5.51 14.37
CA ALA A 21 1.46 5.32 12.95
C ALA A 21 0.55 6.08 11.96
N LYS A 22 0.20 7.34 12.27
CA LYS A 22 -0.65 8.18 11.42
C LYS A 22 -0.10 8.36 10.00
N LEU A 23 1.22 8.43 9.86
CA LEU A 23 1.92 8.57 8.59
C LEU A 23 2.29 7.23 7.92
N GLY A 24 1.90 6.09 8.51
CA GLY A 24 2.26 4.76 8.01
C GLY A 24 3.48 4.14 8.67
N PHE A 25 3.90 2.99 8.15
CA PHE A 25 5.03 2.22 8.65
C PHE A 25 6.26 2.35 7.73
N ARG A 26 7.33 2.95 8.25
CA ARG A 26 8.62 2.97 7.55
C ARG A 26 9.21 1.55 7.48
N ASN A 27 10.10 1.31 6.53
CA ASN A 27 10.82 0.04 6.31
C ASN A 27 9.93 -1.09 5.76
N HIS A 28 9.00 -0.72 4.87
CA HIS A 28 8.20 -1.65 4.08
C HIS A 28 8.17 -1.25 2.60
N TRP A 29 7.87 -2.22 1.74
CA TRP A 29 7.57 -2.03 0.33
C TRP A 29 6.12 -1.57 0.13
N TYR A 30 5.93 -0.58 -0.73
CA TYR A 30 4.62 -0.05 -1.10
C TYR A 30 4.47 0.07 -2.62
N PRO A 31 3.38 -0.43 -3.23
CA PRO A 31 3.09 -0.18 -4.63
C PRO A 31 2.63 1.27 -4.81
N VAL A 32 3.12 1.97 -5.83
CA VAL A 32 2.82 3.40 -6.03
C VAL A 32 2.24 3.74 -7.40
N MET A 33 2.50 2.90 -8.39
CA MET A 33 1.98 3.02 -9.77
C MET A 33 2.14 1.67 -10.48
N PHE A 34 1.55 1.55 -11.67
CA PHE A 34 1.82 0.46 -12.60
C PHE A 34 3.07 0.75 -13.43
N SER A 35 3.79 -0.31 -13.82
CA SER A 35 4.99 -0.24 -14.65
C SER A 35 4.80 0.54 -15.95
N LYS A 36 3.62 0.40 -16.57
CA LYS A 36 3.23 1.09 -17.81
C LYS A 36 2.98 2.60 -17.65
N GLU A 37 2.99 3.13 -16.43
CA GLU A 37 2.76 4.56 -16.17
C GLU A 37 4.07 5.37 -16.07
N ILE A 38 5.22 4.68 -16.15
CA ILE A 38 6.55 5.27 -16.10
C ILE A 38 7.39 4.82 -17.31
N ASP A 39 7.53 5.73 -18.26
CA ASP A 39 8.29 5.53 -19.50
C ASP A 39 9.80 5.81 -19.32
N GLU A 40 10.59 5.32 -20.27
CA GLU A 40 12.05 5.48 -20.29
C GLU A 40 12.44 6.97 -20.36
N GLY A 41 13.25 7.41 -19.39
CA GLY A 41 13.76 8.79 -19.34
C GLY A 41 12.73 9.86 -19.00
N GLU A 42 11.53 9.50 -18.54
CA GLU A 42 10.45 10.42 -18.18
C GLU A 42 10.18 10.44 -16.66
N PRO A 43 10.87 11.28 -15.87
CA PRO A 43 10.73 11.23 -14.43
C PRO A 43 9.30 11.58 -13.95
N LYS A 44 8.73 10.75 -13.09
CA LYS A 44 7.40 10.93 -12.46
C LYS A 44 7.53 11.29 -10.99
N THR A 45 6.61 12.13 -10.52
CA THR A 45 6.51 12.52 -9.11
C THR A 45 5.43 11.72 -8.40
N LEU A 46 5.65 11.48 -7.11
CA LEU A 46 4.62 10.99 -6.19
C LEU A 46 4.96 11.43 -4.76
N LYS A 47 3.99 11.32 -3.85
CA LYS A 47 4.22 11.46 -2.42
C LYS A 47 3.92 10.12 -1.73
N LEU A 48 4.81 9.68 -0.86
CA LEU A 48 4.71 8.41 -0.13
C LEU A 48 5.13 8.61 1.32
N LEU A 49 4.26 8.26 2.27
CA LEU A 49 4.47 8.45 3.72
C LEU A 49 4.87 9.90 4.07
N GLY A 50 4.31 10.88 3.35
CA GLY A 50 4.61 12.31 3.50
C GLY A 50 5.87 12.80 2.77
N GLU A 51 6.64 11.91 2.13
CA GLU A 51 7.85 12.27 1.41
C GLU A 51 7.58 12.46 -0.09
N ASN A 52 7.95 13.62 -0.65
CA ASN A 52 7.94 13.83 -2.10
C ASN A 52 9.09 13.05 -2.75
N LEU A 53 8.77 12.22 -3.72
CA LEU A 53 9.69 11.34 -4.43
C LEU A 53 9.66 11.60 -5.94
N LEU A 54 10.76 11.25 -6.60
CA LEU A 54 10.96 11.32 -8.04
C LEU A 54 11.44 9.95 -8.51
N VAL A 55 10.68 9.30 -9.40
CA VAL A 55 11.00 8.01 -10.00
C VAL A 55 11.37 8.21 -11.45
N ASN A 56 12.41 7.54 -11.94
CA ASN A 56 12.79 7.56 -13.34
C ASN A 56 13.17 6.15 -13.82
N ARG A 57 12.96 5.88 -15.11
CA ARG A 57 13.40 4.66 -15.78
C ARG A 57 14.63 4.96 -16.63
N ILE A 58 15.71 4.22 -16.42
CA ILE A 58 16.96 4.34 -17.16
C ILE A 58 17.44 2.94 -17.51
N ASP A 59 17.63 2.67 -18.80
CA ASP A 59 17.94 1.35 -19.34
C ASP A 59 16.94 0.28 -18.88
N GLY A 60 15.65 0.64 -18.86
CA GLY A 60 14.59 -0.23 -18.38
C GLY A 60 14.53 -0.39 -16.86
N LYS A 61 15.54 0.03 -16.09
CA LYS A 61 15.58 -0.08 -14.63
C LYS A 61 15.03 1.17 -13.95
N LEU A 62 14.20 0.98 -12.92
CA LEU A 62 13.68 2.08 -12.12
C LEU A 62 14.65 2.53 -11.02
N TYR A 63 14.68 3.85 -10.80
CA TYR A 63 15.42 4.53 -9.75
C TYR A 63 14.50 5.51 -9.03
N CYS A 64 14.66 5.66 -7.71
CA CYS A 64 13.89 6.64 -6.92
C CYS A 64 14.83 7.54 -6.11
N LEU A 65 14.65 8.84 -6.28
CA LEU A 65 15.27 9.89 -5.48
C LEU A 65 14.21 10.62 -4.65
N LYS A 66 14.61 11.16 -3.50
CA LYS A 66 13.81 12.17 -2.80
C LYS A 66 13.73 13.42 -3.67
N ASP A 67 12.51 13.90 -3.94
CA ASP A 67 12.27 15.13 -4.70
C ASP A 67 12.47 16.37 -3.81
N ARG A 68 13.69 16.56 -3.32
CA ARG A 68 14.05 17.71 -2.48
C ARG A 68 15.55 17.96 -2.54
N CYS A 69 15.96 19.00 -3.28
CA CYS A 69 17.37 19.38 -3.42
C CYS A 69 18.01 19.65 -2.06
N LEU A 70 19.22 19.13 -1.83
CA LEU A 70 19.96 19.29 -0.58
C LEU A 70 20.35 20.74 -0.28
N HIS A 71 20.43 21.59 -1.30
CA HIS A 71 20.86 22.97 -1.14
C HIS A 71 19.81 23.84 -0.42
N ARG A 72 18.69 24.13 -1.09
CA ARG A 72 17.63 25.04 -0.59
C ARG A 72 16.26 24.38 -0.49
N GLY A 73 16.19 23.06 -0.54
CA GLY A 73 14.97 22.31 -0.26
C GLY A 73 13.87 22.40 -1.34
N VAL A 74 14.16 22.93 -2.53
CA VAL A 74 13.20 22.94 -3.63
C VAL A 74 12.99 21.53 -4.18
N GLN A 75 11.78 21.25 -4.64
CA GLN A 75 11.53 20.07 -5.47
C GLN A 75 12.30 20.22 -6.79
N LEU A 76 13.02 19.17 -7.18
CA LEU A 76 13.70 19.06 -8.47
C LEU A 76 12.68 19.04 -9.61
N SER A 77 11.51 18.47 -9.34
CA SER A 77 10.41 18.31 -10.31
C SER A 77 9.74 19.61 -10.76
N VAL A 78 9.88 20.73 -10.02
CA VAL A 78 9.32 22.05 -10.44
C VAL A 78 9.80 22.41 -11.84
N LYS A 79 11.04 22.05 -12.17
CA LYS A 79 11.59 22.11 -13.52
C LYS A 79 12.65 21.01 -13.67
N VAL A 80 12.27 19.90 -14.29
CA VAL A 80 13.17 18.75 -14.48
C VAL A 80 14.28 19.11 -15.48
N GLU A 81 15.54 18.85 -15.11
CA GLU A 81 16.69 18.98 -16.01
C GLU A 81 17.58 17.73 -15.94
N CYS A 82 17.27 16.70 -16.72
CA CYS A 82 18.14 15.54 -16.91
C CYS A 82 19.16 15.84 -18.02
N LYS A 83 20.29 16.46 -17.67
CA LYS A 83 21.31 16.90 -18.63
C LYS A 83 22.17 15.77 -19.20
N THR A 84 22.25 14.65 -18.48
CA THR A 84 22.87 13.40 -18.93
C THR A 84 21.97 12.23 -18.55
N LYS A 85 22.14 11.09 -19.21
CA LYS A 85 21.31 9.89 -19.00
C LYS A 85 21.21 9.46 -17.54
N SER A 86 22.32 9.53 -16.79
CA SER A 86 22.45 8.98 -15.43
C SER A 86 22.25 10.01 -14.31
N THR A 87 21.90 11.27 -14.65
CA THR A 87 21.84 12.36 -13.67
C THR A 87 20.59 13.22 -13.78
N ILE A 88 20.20 13.82 -12.66
CA ILE A 88 19.26 14.95 -12.61
C ILE A 88 19.96 16.19 -12.04
N THR A 89 19.80 17.33 -12.71
CA THR A 89 20.33 18.62 -12.30
C THR A 89 19.20 19.47 -11.70
N CYS A 90 19.40 20.00 -10.49
CA CYS A 90 18.46 20.94 -9.90
C CYS A 90 18.41 22.24 -10.72
N TRP A 91 17.21 22.63 -11.16
CA TRP A 91 16.98 23.87 -11.92
C TRP A 91 17.45 25.15 -11.23
N TYR A 92 17.59 25.14 -9.89
CA TYR A 92 17.84 26.37 -9.15
C TYR A 92 19.32 26.79 -9.17
N HIS A 93 20.22 25.91 -8.73
CA HIS A 93 21.66 26.20 -8.63
C HIS A 93 22.53 25.11 -9.29
N ALA A 94 21.91 24.26 -10.11
CA ALA A 94 22.55 23.21 -10.88
C ALA A 94 23.36 22.19 -10.07
N TRP A 95 22.91 21.89 -8.85
CA TRP A 95 23.38 20.72 -8.10
C TRP A 95 22.90 19.46 -8.82
N THR A 96 23.82 18.61 -9.23
CA THR A 96 23.55 17.45 -10.09
C THR A 96 23.79 16.17 -9.32
N TYR A 97 22.78 15.31 -9.32
CA TYR A 97 22.75 14.06 -8.57
C TYR A 97 22.66 12.89 -9.53
N ARG A 98 23.38 11.80 -9.25
CA ARG A 98 23.21 10.54 -9.98
C ARG A 98 21.93 9.84 -9.55
N TRP A 99 21.23 9.20 -10.48
CA TRP A 99 20.03 8.41 -10.17
C TRP A 99 20.33 7.14 -9.37
N GLU A 100 21.47 6.50 -9.63
CA GLU A 100 21.87 5.23 -9.03
C GLU A 100 22.07 5.32 -7.51
N ASP A 101 22.78 6.35 -7.07
CA ASP A 101 23.20 6.49 -5.67
C ASP A 101 22.83 7.85 -5.07
N GLY A 102 22.28 8.80 -5.82
CA GLY A 102 21.95 10.13 -5.30
C GLY A 102 23.17 10.98 -4.94
N VAL A 103 24.40 10.53 -5.21
CA VAL A 103 25.60 11.33 -4.90
C VAL A 103 25.56 12.63 -5.70
N LEU A 104 25.88 13.73 -5.02
CA LEU A 104 26.09 15.03 -5.64
C LEU A 104 27.40 14.98 -6.44
N CYS A 105 27.29 14.62 -7.72
CA CYS A 105 28.44 14.41 -8.59
C CYS A 105 29.00 15.70 -9.17
N ASP A 106 28.15 16.72 -9.36
CA ASP A 106 28.56 17.99 -9.95
C ASP A 106 27.73 19.16 -9.43
N ILE A 107 28.29 20.36 -9.54
CA ILE A 107 27.56 21.63 -9.36
C ILE A 107 27.99 22.56 -10.49
N LEU A 108 27.16 22.72 -11.53
CA LEU A 108 27.56 23.51 -12.73
C LEU A 108 27.88 24.97 -12.37
N THR A 109 27.22 25.53 -11.36
CA THR A 109 27.44 26.92 -10.92
C THR A 109 28.73 27.10 -10.12
N ASN A 110 29.31 26.03 -9.58
CA ASN A 110 30.59 26.05 -8.87
C ASN A 110 31.25 24.66 -8.90
N PRO A 111 32.00 24.31 -9.97
CA PRO A 111 32.61 23.00 -10.13
C PRO A 111 33.75 22.72 -9.14
N THR A 112 34.20 23.73 -8.38
CA THR A 112 35.23 23.60 -7.33
C THR A 112 34.67 23.49 -5.93
N SER A 113 33.33 23.43 -5.80
CA SER A 113 32.66 23.34 -4.50
C SER A 113 33.11 22.11 -3.73
N ALA A 114 33.53 22.32 -2.48
CA ALA A 114 33.88 21.23 -1.57
C ALA A 114 32.72 20.27 -1.27
N GLN A 115 31.48 20.58 -1.65
CA GLN A 115 30.32 19.70 -1.45
C GLN A 115 30.25 18.54 -2.44
N ILE A 116 30.87 18.68 -3.61
CA ILE A 116 30.89 17.66 -4.66
C ILE A 116 31.53 16.38 -4.12
N GLY A 117 30.85 15.24 -4.31
CA GLY A 117 31.27 13.93 -3.80
C GLY A 117 31.10 13.71 -2.29
N ARG A 118 30.71 14.74 -1.51
CA ARG A 118 30.54 14.64 -0.05
C ARG A 118 29.08 14.59 0.40
N GLN A 119 28.15 14.95 -0.48
CA GLN A 119 26.72 14.97 -0.21
C GLN A 119 26.00 13.89 -1.02
N LYS A 120 24.93 13.35 -0.46
CA LYS A 120 24.12 12.30 -1.08
C LYS A 120 22.65 12.58 -0.86
N LEU A 121 21.91 12.75 -1.95
CA LEU A 121 20.46 12.82 -1.95
C LEU A 121 19.91 11.44 -1.59
N LYS A 122 18.83 11.41 -0.79
CA LYS A 122 18.24 10.15 -0.34
C LYS A 122 17.71 9.38 -1.56
N THR A 123 18.17 8.15 -1.72
CA THR A 123 17.62 7.15 -2.66
C THR A 123 16.73 6.17 -1.91
N TYR A 124 15.81 5.56 -2.66
CA TYR A 124 14.98 4.46 -2.18
C TYR A 124 15.03 3.29 -3.17
N PRO A 125 15.14 2.03 -2.70
CA PRO A 125 15.03 0.87 -3.57
C PRO A 125 13.69 0.83 -4.30
N VAL A 126 13.73 0.46 -5.58
CA VAL A 126 12.54 0.28 -6.42
C VAL A 126 12.59 -1.11 -7.04
N GLN A 127 11.47 -1.80 -7.06
CA GLN A 127 11.32 -3.11 -7.69
C GLN A 127 10.02 -3.15 -8.49
N GLU A 128 10.08 -3.73 -9.69
CA GLU A 128 8.90 -4.06 -10.48
C GLU A 128 8.54 -5.52 -10.30
N ALA A 129 7.26 -5.79 -10.04
CA ALA A 129 6.71 -7.14 -9.95
C ALA A 129 5.26 -7.11 -10.40
N LYS A 130 4.86 -8.07 -11.25
CA LYS A 130 3.48 -8.20 -11.74
C LYS A 130 2.91 -6.91 -12.36
N GLY A 131 3.74 -6.17 -13.09
CA GLY A 131 3.37 -4.90 -13.71
C GLY A 131 3.12 -3.75 -12.72
N CYS A 132 3.51 -3.90 -11.45
CA CYS A 132 3.40 -2.90 -10.39
C CYS A 132 4.79 -2.41 -9.95
N VAL A 133 4.89 -1.12 -9.65
CA VAL A 133 6.12 -0.46 -9.16
C VAL A 133 6.05 -0.35 -7.64
N PHE A 134 6.96 -1.03 -6.95
CA PHE A 134 7.10 -0.98 -5.49
C PHE A 134 8.31 -0.13 -5.08
N ILE A 135 8.12 0.72 -4.08
CA ILE A 135 9.19 1.49 -3.44
C ILE A 135 9.37 1.00 -2.01
N TYR A 136 10.60 0.69 -1.60
CA TYR A 136 10.93 0.44 -0.21
C TYR A 136 11.15 1.77 0.50
N LEU A 137 10.14 2.25 1.22
CA LEU A 137 10.23 3.50 1.97
C LEU A 137 10.91 3.24 3.32
N GLY A 138 12.22 3.09 3.27
CA GLY A 138 13.02 2.71 4.43
C GLY A 138 14.50 3.06 4.33
N ASP A 139 15.25 2.51 5.27
CA ASP A 139 16.70 2.69 5.38
C ASP A 139 17.39 1.31 5.36
N GLY A 140 18.64 1.28 4.87
CA GLY A 140 19.39 0.04 4.68
C GLY A 140 18.98 -0.75 3.43
N ASP A 141 19.50 -1.97 3.33
CA ASP A 141 19.12 -2.91 2.28
C ASP A 141 17.69 -3.40 2.51
N PRO A 142 16.86 -3.46 1.46
CA PRO A 142 15.48 -3.86 1.62
C PRO A 142 15.36 -5.37 1.87
N PRO A 143 14.33 -5.81 2.58
CA PRO A 143 13.94 -7.21 2.66
C PRO A 143 13.38 -7.70 1.33
N PRO A 144 13.21 -9.02 1.13
CA PRO A 144 12.49 -9.54 -0.04
C PRO A 144 11.09 -8.95 -0.15
N LEU A 145 10.67 -8.58 -1.37
CA LEU A 145 9.33 -8.04 -1.63
C LEU A 145 8.22 -8.96 -1.09
N ALA A 146 8.41 -10.29 -1.16
CA ALA A 146 7.46 -11.29 -0.71
C ALA A 146 7.04 -11.17 0.77
N ARG A 147 7.86 -10.52 1.61
CA ARG A 147 7.52 -10.25 3.02
C ARG A 147 6.32 -9.29 3.15
N ASP A 148 6.20 -8.35 2.22
CA ASP A 148 5.23 -7.25 2.23
C ASP A 148 4.13 -7.42 1.16
N THR A 149 4.00 -8.63 0.59
CA THR A 149 2.91 -9.00 -0.32
C THR A 149 2.08 -10.13 0.28
N PRO A 150 0.76 -10.18 0.01
CA PRO A 150 -0.06 -11.31 0.42
C PRO A 150 0.41 -12.62 -0.22
N PRO A 151 0.08 -13.77 0.37
CA PRO A 151 0.21 -15.05 -0.30
C PRO A 151 -0.44 -15.02 -1.69
N ASN A 152 0.18 -15.73 -2.65
CA ASN A 152 -0.25 -15.89 -4.04
C ASN A 152 -0.11 -14.69 -4.98
N PHE A 153 0.10 -13.47 -4.47
CA PHE A 153 0.28 -12.30 -5.34
C PHE A 153 1.46 -12.46 -6.33
N LEU A 154 2.54 -13.11 -5.89
CA LEU A 154 3.77 -13.30 -6.67
C LEU A 154 3.84 -14.64 -7.42
N ASP A 155 2.77 -15.44 -7.42
CA ASP A 155 2.79 -16.76 -8.09
C ASP A 155 2.99 -16.59 -9.60
N ASP A 156 3.80 -17.44 -10.24
CA ASP A 156 4.21 -17.24 -11.65
C ASP A 156 3.03 -17.24 -12.63
N ASP A 157 1.97 -17.98 -12.33
CA ASP A 157 0.74 -18.10 -13.13
C ASP A 157 -0.34 -17.07 -12.78
N MET A 158 -0.12 -16.25 -11.75
CA MET A 158 -1.06 -15.22 -11.32
C MET A 158 -0.90 -13.94 -12.14
N GLU A 159 -1.79 -13.75 -13.12
CA GLU A 159 -1.88 -12.51 -13.89
C GLU A 159 -2.51 -11.39 -13.04
N ILE A 160 -1.85 -10.23 -12.97
CA ILE A 160 -2.31 -9.09 -12.16
C ILE A 160 -2.76 -7.94 -13.08
N LEU A 161 -4.02 -7.58 -12.94
CA LEU A 161 -4.62 -6.38 -13.52
C LEU A 161 -5.19 -5.52 -12.41
N GLY A 162 -5.30 -4.20 -12.65
CA GLY A 162 -5.85 -3.33 -11.61
C GLY A 162 -5.95 -1.87 -12.01
N LYS A 163 -6.29 -1.07 -11.00
CA LYS A 163 -6.37 0.40 -11.04
C LYS A 163 -5.77 0.99 -9.76
N ASN A 164 -5.37 2.25 -9.83
CA ASN A 164 -4.90 3.02 -8.68
C ASN A 164 -5.65 4.36 -8.63
N GLN A 165 -5.84 4.92 -7.44
CA GLN A 165 -6.45 6.24 -7.22
C GLN A 165 -6.11 6.78 -5.82
N ILE A 166 -6.17 8.10 -5.66
CA ILE A 166 -5.98 8.79 -4.37
C ILE A 166 -7.33 8.92 -3.67
N ILE A 167 -7.43 8.44 -2.43
CA ILE A 167 -8.62 8.52 -1.59
C ILE A 167 -8.37 9.49 -0.43
N LYS A 168 -9.38 10.28 -0.05
CA LYS A 168 -9.27 11.30 1.02
C LYS A 168 -9.62 10.72 2.38
N SER A 169 -8.80 9.79 2.86
CA SER A 169 -8.89 9.22 4.20
C SER A 169 -7.50 8.80 4.67
N ASN A 170 -7.28 8.77 5.99
CA ASN A 170 -6.09 8.13 6.52
C ASN A 170 -6.06 6.64 6.13
N TRP A 171 -4.90 6.12 5.75
CA TRP A 171 -4.70 4.75 5.29
C TRP A 171 -5.29 3.67 6.23
N ARG A 172 -5.23 3.90 7.55
CA ARG A 172 -5.78 2.98 8.57
C ARG A 172 -7.28 2.80 8.49
N LEU A 173 -8.02 3.86 8.14
CA LEU A 173 -9.46 3.79 7.98
C LEU A 173 -9.83 2.86 6.81
N ALA A 174 -9.04 2.90 5.73
CA ALA A 174 -9.23 2.03 4.58
C ALA A 174 -8.87 0.57 4.90
N VAL A 175 -7.76 0.34 5.62
CA VAL A 175 -7.37 -0.99 6.12
C VAL A 175 -8.46 -1.60 6.99
N GLU A 176 -8.93 -0.86 7.99
CA GLU A 176 -9.96 -1.33 8.91
C GLU A 176 -11.28 -1.58 8.20
N ASN A 177 -11.69 -0.70 7.29
CA ASN A 177 -12.88 -0.93 6.46
C ASN A 177 -12.75 -2.22 5.64
N GLY A 178 -11.64 -2.41 4.91
CA GLY A 178 -11.47 -3.58 4.05
C GLY A 178 -11.47 -4.91 4.81
N PHE A 179 -10.93 -4.92 6.03
CA PHE A 179 -10.87 -6.11 6.89
C PHE A 179 -12.03 -6.23 7.90
N ASP A 180 -13.03 -5.34 7.85
CA ASP A 180 -14.20 -5.39 8.74
C ASP A 180 -15.19 -6.47 8.26
N PRO A 181 -15.44 -7.55 9.02
CA PRO A 181 -16.33 -8.62 8.52
C PRO A 181 -17.79 -8.20 8.33
N SER A 182 -18.23 -7.16 9.05
CA SER A 182 -19.62 -6.68 9.05
C SER A 182 -19.86 -5.54 8.06
N HIS A 183 -18.81 -4.90 7.53
CA HIS A 183 -18.98 -3.85 6.52
C HIS A 183 -19.58 -4.39 5.21
N ILE A 184 -19.62 -5.71 5.00
CA ILE A 184 -20.31 -6.38 3.89
C ILE A 184 -21.74 -5.84 3.65
N TYR A 185 -22.41 -5.37 4.70
CA TYR A 185 -23.73 -4.74 4.62
C TYR A 185 -23.81 -3.54 3.66
N ILE A 186 -22.71 -2.79 3.48
CA ILE A 186 -22.69 -1.65 2.54
C ILE A 186 -22.77 -2.11 1.08
N HIS A 187 -22.37 -3.35 0.80
CA HIS A 187 -22.31 -3.92 -0.56
C HIS A 187 -23.61 -4.61 -1.00
N LYS A 188 -24.62 -4.71 -0.13
CA LYS A 188 -25.89 -5.42 -0.39
C LYS A 188 -26.66 -4.96 -1.65
N ASP A 189 -26.42 -3.74 -2.11
CA ASP A 189 -27.06 -3.14 -3.30
C ASP A 189 -26.05 -2.91 -4.45
N SER A 190 -24.83 -3.46 -4.34
CA SER A 190 -23.83 -3.39 -5.40
C SER A 190 -24.34 -4.07 -6.67
N ILE A 191 -24.11 -3.46 -7.83
CA ILE A 191 -24.44 -4.07 -9.12
C ILE A 191 -23.76 -5.43 -9.29
N LEU A 192 -22.57 -5.62 -8.71
CA LEU A 192 -21.82 -6.88 -8.80
C LEU A 192 -22.61 -8.05 -8.18
N VAL A 193 -23.37 -7.80 -7.12
CA VAL A 193 -24.16 -8.84 -6.44
C VAL A 193 -25.22 -9.40 -7.38
N LYS A 194 -25.99 -8.49 -8.00
CA LYS A 194 -27.07 -8.85 -8.93
C LYS A 194 -26.52 -9.38 -10.25
N ASP A 195 -25.60 -8.64 -10.87
CA ASP A 195 -25.18 -8.88 -12.25
C ASP A 195 -24.18 -10.04 -12.36
N ASN A 196 -23.54 -10.43 -11.26
CA ASN A 196 -22.65 -11.60 -11.20
C ASN A 196 -23.22 -12.79 -10.41
N ASP A 197 -24.50 -12.73 -9.99
CA ASP A 197 -25.19 -13.80 -9.24
C ASP A 197 -24.43 -14.27 -7.99
N LEU A 198 -24.03 -13.31 -7.14
CA LEU A 198 -23.28 -13.62 -5.92
C LEU A 198 -24.19 -14.05 -4.77
N ALA A 199 -23.76 -15.07 -4.03
CA ALA A 199 -24.22 -15.31 -2.67
C ALA A 199 -23.56 -14.31 -1.73
N LEU A 200 -24.34 -13.45 -1.07
CA LEU A 200 -23.79 -12.44 -0.17
C LEU A 200 -24.68 -12.23 1.06
N PRO A 201 -24.22 -12.60 2.27
CA PRO A 201 -24.97 -12.34 3.49
C PRO A 201 -24.93 -10.84 3.85
N LEU A 202 -25.84 -10.43 4.73
CA LEU A 202 -25.86 -9.09 5.32
C LEU A 202 -24.81 -8.91 6.42
N GLY A 203 -24.33 -10.01 7.00
CA GLY A 203 -23.37 -10.05 8.10
C GLY A 203 -23.25 -11.46 8.67
N PHE A 204 -22.72 -11.58 9.89
CA PHE A 204 -22.50 -12.86 10.57
C PHE A 204 -22.91 -12.79 12.03
N ALA A 205 -23.54 -13.85 12.54
CA ALA A 205 -23.68 -14.10 13.98
C ALA A 205 -22.47 -14.94 14.43
N PRO A 206 -21.49 -14.38 15.19
CA PRO A 206 -20.27 -15.09 15.54
C PRO A 206 -20.53 -16.31 16.43
N GLY A 207 -19.70 -17.35 16.27
CA GLY A 207 -19.71 -18.55 17.11
C GLY A 207 -18.29 -18.91 17.59
N GLY A 208 -18.18 -19.76 18.61
CA GLY A 208 -16.89 -20.16 19.19
C GLY A 208 -16.28 -19.13 20.15
N ASP A 209 -15.00 -19.31 20.47
CA ASP A 209 -14.23 -18.41 21.35
C ASP A 209 -13.49 -17.31 20.56
N ARG A 210 -12.96 -16.31 21.30
CA ARG A 210 -12.26 -15.16 20.71
C ARG A 210 -11.06 -15.55 19.83
N LYS A 211 -10.30 -16.59 20.20
CA LYS A 211 -9.11 -17.00 19.46
C LYS A 211 -9.49 -17.68 18.15
N GLN A 212 -10.65 -18.34 18.10
CA GLN A 212 -11.15 -18.97 16.87
C GLN A 212 -11.61 -17.98 15.81
N GLN A 213 -11.87 -16.71 16.16
CA GLN A 213 -12.36 -15.71 15.20
C GLN A 213 -11.31 -15.31 14.15
N THR A 214 -10.03 -15.57 14.43
CA THR A 214 -8.93 -15.15 13.54
C THR A 214 -7.77 -16.12 13.61
N ARG A 215 -6.98 -16.18 12.54
CA ARG A 215 -5.64 -16.78 12.58
C ARG A 215 -4.59 -15.70 12.37
N VAL A 216 -3.87 -15.38 13.44
CA VAL A 216 -2.69 -14.51 13.38
C VAL A 216 -1.54 -15.32 12.78
N VAL A 217 -0.89 -14.77 11.77
CA VAL A 217 0.28 -15.36 11.11
C VAL A 217 1.49 -14.52 11.46
N ASP A 218 2.38 -15.10 12.26
CA ASP A 218 3.66 -14.52 12.63
C ASP A 218 4.86 -15.45 12.39
N ASP A 219 4.61 -16.63 11.84
CA ASP A 219 5.55 -17.74 11.60
C ASP A 219 5.75 -18.07 10.11
N ASP A 220 5.20 -17.27 9.19
CA ASP A 220 5.41 -17.44 7.75
C ASP A 220 6.91 -17.41 7.37
N VAL A 221 7.32 -18.36 6.54
CA VAL A 221 8.72 -18.63 6.16
C VAL A 221 9.38 -17.46 5.42
N VAL A 222 8.64 -16.71 4.60
CA VAL A 222 9.19 -15.51 3.93
C VAL A 222 9.07 -14.25 4.80
N GLY A 223 8.58 -14.41 6.02
CA GLY A 223 8.51 -13.37 7.03
C GLY A 223 7.22 -12.56 7.01
N ARG A 224 6.16 -13.01 6.31
CA ARG A 224 4.88 -12.30 6.30
C ARG A 224 4.31 -12.15 7.71
N LYS A 225 3.51 -11.10 7.88
CA LYS A 225 2.79 -10.80 9.13
C LYS A 225 1.38 -10.40 8.76
N GLY A 226 0.39 -11.12 9.26
CA GLY A 226 -1.00 -10.89 8.88
C GLY A 226 -2.00 -11.59 9.76
N VAL A 227 -3.27 -11.40 9.43
CA VAL A 227 -4.40 -11.98 10.16
C VAL A 227 -5.43 -12.45 9.13
N TYR A 228 -5.89 -13.69 9.27
CA TYR A 228 -7.08 -14.18 8.57
C TYR A 228 -8.32 -13.90 9.39
N ASP A 229 -9.40 -13.47 8.73
CA ASP A 229 -10.75 -13.43 9.28
C ASP A 229 -11.38 -14.81 9.13
N LEU A 230 -11.77 -15.41 10.26
CA LEU A 230 -12.36 -16.75 10.33
C LEU A 230 -13.79 -16.72 10.89
N ILE A 231 -14.45 -15.56 10.89
CA ILE A 231 -15.81 -15.41 11.45
C ILE A 231 -16.80 -16.42 10.84
N GLY A 232 -16.61 -16.78 9.56
CA GLY A 232 -17.45 -17.73 8.83
C GLY A 232 -17.19 -19.20 9.17
N GLU A 233 -16.11 -19.56 9.87
CA GLU A 233 -15.82 -20.97 10.21
C GLU A 233 -16.78 -21.52 11.28
N HIS A 234 -17.25 -20.65 12.17
CA HIS A 234 -18.16 -21.01 13.27
C HIS A 234 -19.39 -20.11 13.37
N GLY A 235 -19.41 -18.99 12.64
CA GLY A 235 -20.52 -18.07 12.61
C GLY A 235 -21.65 -18.53 11.68
N VAL A 236 -22.86 -18.07 11.98
CA VAL A 236 -24.03 -18.26 11.10
C VAL A 236 -24.16 -17.03 10.21
N PRO A 237 -24.13 -17.16 8.87
CA PRO A 237 -24.33 -16.03 7.98
C PRO A 237 -25.77 -15.50 8.10
N VAL A 238 -25.91 -14.17 8.16
CA VAL A 238 -27.19 -13.50 8.31
C VAL A 238 -27.74 -13.17 6.92
N PHE A 239 -28.76 -13.89 6.48
CA PHE A 239 -29.46 -13.59 5.23
C PHE A 239 -30.76 -12.81 5.44
N GLU A 240 -31.35 -12.84 6.63
CA GLU A 240 -32.57 -12.10 6.96
C GLU A 240 -32.28 -11.14 8.11
N GLY A 241 -32.29 -9.84 7.82
CA GLY A 241 -32.12 -8.77 8.80
C GLY A 241 -33.46 -8.35 9.37
N THR A 242 -33.58 -8.33 10.71
CA THR A 242 -34.84 -8.05 11.40
C THR A 242 -34.80 -6.78 12.25
N ILE A 243 -35.90 -6.06 12.36
CA ILE A 243 -36.12 -4.99 13.36
C ILE A 243 -37.41 -5.32 14.12
N GLY A 244 -37.32 -5.48 15.45
CA GLY A 244 -38.48 -5.82 16.28
C GLY A 244 -39.07 -7.22 16.00
N GLY A 245 -38.28 -8.12 15.40
CA GLY A 245 -38.73 -9.46 15.00
C GLY A 245 -39.26 -9.56 13.57
N GLU A 246 -39.49 -8.43 12.90
CA GLU A 246 -39.96 -8.38 11.52
C GLU A 246 -38.78 -8.29 10.54
N VAL A 247 -38.80 -9.08 9.47
CA VAL A 247 -37.79 -9.02 8.41
C VAL A 247 -37.92 -7.70 7.64
N VAL A 248 -36.83 -6.94 7.57
CA VAL A 248 -36.79 -5.63 6.87
C VAL A 248 -35.79 -5.61 5.71
N ARG A 249 -34.89 -6.60 5.66
CA ARG A 249 -33.90 -6.71 4.59
C ARG A 249 -33.46 -8.16 4.41
N GLU A 250 -33.24 -8.54 3.16
CA GLU A 250 -32.62 -9.81 2.80
C GLU A 250 -31.23 -9.60 2.18
N GLY A 251 -30.38 -10.60 2.35
CA GLY A 251 -29.12 -10.78 1.62
C GLY A 251 -29.37 -11.30 0.19
N ALA A 252 -28.30 -11.65 -0.50
CA ALA A 252 -28.37 -12.15 -1.87
C ALA A 252 -28.19 -13.67 -1.93
N TYR A 253 -29.16 -14.37 -2.50
CA TYR A 253 -29.19 -15.83 -2.61
C TYR A 253 -28.70 -16.36 -3.97
N GLY A 254 -27.67 -15.73 -4.55
CA GLY A 254 -27.07 -16.19 -5.81
C GLY A 254 -26.28 -17.50 -5.66
N GLU A 255 -25.80 -18.06 -6.77
CA GLU A 255 -25.09 -19.35 -6.76
C GLU A 255 -23.59 -19.22 -6.46
N LYS A 256 -22.97 -18.08 -6.78
CA LYS A 256 -21.52 -17.93 -6.69
C LYS A 256 -21.05 -17.60 -5.27
N ILE A 257 -20.28 -18.51 -4.69
CA ILE A 257 -19.60 -18.31 -3.40
C ILE A 257 -18.30 -17.56 -3.61
N VAL A 258 -18.11 -16.47 -2.87
CA VAL A 258 -16.92 -15.60 -2.91
C VAL A 258 -16.55 -15.14 -1.50
N ALA A 259 -15.35 -14.57 -1.36
CA ALA A 259 -14.86 -13.89 -0.14
C ALA A 259 -14.94 -14.71 1.15
N ASN A 260 -14.67 -16.02 1.08
CA ASN A 260 -14.63 -16.90 2.24
C ASN A 260 -13.23 -17.01 2.87
N ASP A 261 -12.18 -16.56 2.17
CA ASP A 261 -10.80 -16.48 2.64
C ASP A 261 -10.32 -15.02 2.57
N ILE A 262 -10.46 -14.30 3.68
CA ILE A 262 -10.09 -12.88 3.80
C ILE A 262 -8.90 -12.77 4.75
N SER A 263 -7.87 -12.03 4.33
CA SER A 263 -6.70 -11.76 5.18
C SER A 263 -6.11 -10.39 4.95
N ILE A 264 -5.65 -9.76 6.04
CA ILE A 264 -4.90 -8.51 6.03
C ILE A 264 -3.44 -8.78 6.36
N TRP A 265 -2.52 -8.11 5.65
CA TRP A 265 -1.08 -8.28 5.82
C TRP A 265 -0.41 -6.92 5.98
N LEU A 266 0.67 -6.86 6.76
CA LEU A 266 1.54 -5.70 6.76
C LEU A 266 2.17 -5.51 5.37
N PRO A 267 2.34 -4.25 4.90
CA PRO A 267 2.14 -3.01 5.65
C PRO A 267 0.72 -2.43 5.63
N GLY A 268 -0.26 -3.12 5.04
CA GLY A 268 -1.62 -2.64 4.84
C GLY A 268 -2.19 -3.08 3.50
N VAL A 269 -2.21 -4.40 3.28
CA VAL A 269 -2.72 -5.02 2.05
C VAL A 269 -3.69 -6.14 2.37
N LEU A 270 -4.88 -6.05 1.77
CA LEU A 270 -5.94 -7.04 1.89
C LEU A 270 -5.85 -8.05 0.76
N LYS A 271 -6.08 -9.33 1.08
CA LYS A 271 -6.38 -10.41 0.13
C LYS A 271 -7.82 -10.85 0.37
N VAL A 272 -8.62 -10.90 -0.70
CA VAL A 272 -9.96 -11.49 -0.71
C VAL A 272 -9.98 -12.62 -1.72
N ASN A 273 -10.27 -13.83 -1.26
CA ASN A 273 -10.22 -15.04 -2.05
C ASN A 273 -11.47 -15.92 -1.80
N PRO A 274 -12.08 -16.48 -2.87
CA PRO A 274 -12.02 -15.98 -4.24
C PRO A 274 -12.87 -14.71 -4.39
N PHE A 275 -12.48 -13.74 -5.21
CA PHE A 275 -13.25 -12.52 -5.52
C PHE A 275 -12.67 -11.80 -6.74
N PRO A 276 -13.46 -11.14 -7.61
CA PRO A 276 -14.92 -10.96 -7.60
C PRO A 276 -15.73 -12.13 -8.20
N ASN A 277 -15.03 -13.17 -8.66
CA ASN A 277 -15.61 -14.40 -9.21
C ASN A 277 -14.90 -15.61 -8.56
N PRO A 278 -15.52 -16.82 -8.53
CA PRO A 278 -14.96 -17.98 -7.83
C PRO A 278 -13.56 -18.46 -8.28
N ASP A 279 -13.08 -18.00 -9.43
CA ASP A 279 -11.79 -18.32 -10.04
C ASP A 279 -10.76 -17.18 -9.99
N MET A 280 -11.07 -16.10 -9.26
CA MET A 280 -10.23 -14.90 -9.17
C MET A 280 -9.85 -14.58 -7.72
N MET A 281 -8.82 -13.75 -7.54
CA MET A 281 -8.46 -13.15 -6.25
C MET A 281 -8.37 -11.63 -6.39
N GLN A 282 -8.69 -10.92 -5.31
CA GLN A 282 -8.48 -9.48 -5.20
C GLN A 282 -7.38 -9.19 -4.18
N PHE A 283 -6.43 -8.34 -4.58
CA PHE A 283 -5.37 -7.80 -3.73
C PHE A 283 -5.45 -6.27 -3.77
N GLU A 284 -5.54 -5.63 -2.61
CA GLU A 284 -5.64 -4.17 -2.54
C GLU A 284 -4.79 -3.58 -1.41
N TRP A 285 -4.01 -2.56 -1.75
CA TRP A 285 -3.16 -1.83 -0.81
C TRP A 285 -3.79 -0.49 -0.44
N TYR A 286 -3.59 -0.08 0.81
CA TYR A 286 -3.98 1.23 1.30
C TYR A 286 -2.72 2.00 1.68
N VAL A 287 -2.08 2.58 0.65
CA VAL A 287 -0.75 3.15 0.77
C VAL A 287 -0.83 4.58 1.34
N PRO A 288 -0.15 4.88 2.47
CA PRO A 288 -0.15 6.22 3.04
C PRO A 288 0.53 7.22 2.10
N ILE A 289 -0.20 8.25 1.67
CA ILE A 289 0.37 9.37 0.91
C ILE A 289 0.78 10.47 1.89
N ASP A 290 -0.13 10.85 2.77
CA ASP A 290 0.10 11.69 3.96
C ASP A 290 -0.87 11.32 5.08
N GLU A 291 -1.08 12.18 6.09
CA GLU A 291 -1.99 11.83 7.19
C GLU A 291 -3.47 11.78 6.78
N ASN A 292 -3.84 12.37 5.64
CA ASN A 292 -5.21 12.54 5.19
C ASN A 292 -5.54 11.80 3.89
N THR A 293 -4.54 11.17 3.26
CA THR A 293 -4.64 10.47 1.97
C THR A 293 -3.78 9.23 1.92
#